data_AF-D1LDS0-F1
#
_entry.id   AF-D1LDS0-F1
#
_cell.length_a   1.000
_cell.length_b   1.000
_cell.length_c   1.000
_cell.angle_alpha   90.00
_cell.angle_beta   90.00
_cell.angle_gamma   90.00
#
_symmetry.space_group_name_H-M   'P 1'
#
loop_
_entity.id
_entity.type
_entity.pdbx_description
1 polymer ?
#
loop_
_entity_poly.entity_id
_entity_poly.type
_entity_poly.pdbx_seq_one_letter_code
_entity_poly.pdbx_strand_id
1 'polypeptide(L)'
;MLLASTSLDLNFFSLVIAIFIILLFLIKSASLLFLLIIMETSWITLYLNSLISAFLFDFSLNLSLSFFFLMFSAAEITVGLALFLVTLGTYGALIHEQNKLKVKKQSTT
;
A
#
# COMPACT_ATOMS: atom_id res chain seq x y z
N MET A 1 30.92 -17.19 -9.68
CA MET A 1 29.94 -16.22 -10.21
C MET A 1 28.49 -16.68 -9.96
N LEU A 2 28.15 -17.95 -10.19
CA LEU A 2 26.80 -18.52 -9.95
C LEU A 2 26.34 -18.54 -8.47
N LEU A 3 27.25 -18.71 -7.51
CA LEU A 3 26.92 -18.70 -6.07
C LEU A 3 26.63 -17.29 -5.51
N ALA A 4 27.18 -16.24 -6.15
CA ALA A 4 26.99 -14.86 -5.73
C ALA A 4 25.65 -14.29 -6.24
N SER A 5 25.14 -14.77 -7.37
CA SER A 5 23.79 -14.41 -7.85
C SER A 5 22.70 -15.07 -6.99
N THR A 6 22.86 -16.35 -6.62
CA THR A 6 21.86 -17.05 -5.80
C THR A 6 21.73 -16.47 -4.38
N SER A 7 22.82 -15.95 -3.80
CA SER A 7 22.75 -15.32 -2.46
C SER A 7 22.12 -13.93 -2.50
N LEU A 8 22.30 -13.19 -3.59
CA LEU A 8 21.68 -11.88 -3.79
C LEU A 8 20.17 -12.02 -4.01
N ASP A 9 19.75 -13.03 -4.77
CA ASP A 9 18.34 -13.36 -5.00
C ASP A 9 17.62 -13.82 -3.71
N LEU A 10 18.25 -14.67 -2.90
CA LEU A 10 17.70 -15.11 -1.60
C LEU A 10 17.58 -13.96 -0.59
N ASN A 11 18.59 -13.09 -0.52
CA ASN A 11 18.56 -11.93 0.37
C ASN A 11 17.49 -10.92 -0.06
N PHE A 12 17.32 -10.69 -1.36
CA PHE A 12 16.24 -9.86 -1.89
C PHE A 12 14.87 -10.46 -1.58
N PHE A 13 14.69 -11.77 -1.78
CA PHE A 13 13.43 -12.46 -1.47
C PHE A 13 13.11 -12.44 0.02
N SER A 14 14.11 -12.61 0.88
CA SER A 14 14.00 -12.50 2.35
C SER A 14 13.60 -11.08 2.79
N LEU A 15 14.18 -10.05 2.17
CA LEU A 15 13.81 -8.65 2.43
C LEU A 15 12.34 -8.39 2.08
N VAL A 16 11.88 -8.88 0.92
CA VAL A 16 10.48 -8.74 0.48
C VAL A 16 9.53 -9.42 1.48
N ILE A 17 9.86 -10.63 1.95
CA ILE A 17 9.08 -11.34 2.98
C ILE A 17 9.05 -10.57 4.30
N ALA A 18 10.19 -10.03 4.74
CA ALA A 18 10.28 -9.26 5.98
C ALA A 18 9.41 -7.99 5.92
N ILE A 19 9.43 -7.28 4.80
CA ILE A 19 8.57 -6.11 4.55
C ILE A 19 7.10 -6.52 4.61
N PHE A 20 6.73 -7.66 4.01
CA PHE A 20 5.35 -8.16 4.00
C PHE A 20 4.83 -8.51 5.40
N ILE A 21 5.67 -9.09 6.26
CA ILE A 21 5.33 -9.43 7.65
C ILE A 21 5.13 -8.15 8.48
N ILE A 22 6.00 -7.15 8.32
CA ILE A 22 5.87 -5.86 8.99
C ILE A 22 4.57 -5.17 8.57
N LEU A 23 4.26 -5.21 7.27
CA LEU A 23 3.01 -4.70 6.70
C LEU A 23 1.78 -5.33 7.36
N LEU A 24 1.76 -6.66 7.48
CA LEU A 24 0.69 -7.44 8.11
C LEU A 24 0.46 -7.05 9.56
N PHE A 25 1.52 -6.71 10.30
CA PHE A 25 1.41 -6.25 11.67
C PHE A 25 0.86 -4.82 11.76
N LEU A 26 1.29 -3.93 10.86
CA LEU A 26 0.82 -2.54 10.82
C LEU A 26 -0.66 -2.41 10.42
N ILE A 27 -1.19 -3.33 9.60
CA ILE A 27 -2.62 -3.37 9.22
C ILE A 27 -3.57 -3.41 10.42
N LYS A 28 -3.16 -4.03 11.55
CA LYS A 28 -4.03 -4.19 12.73
C LYS A 28 -4.25 -2.90 13.53
N SER A 29 -3.38 -1.92 13.41
CA SER A 29 -3.39 -0.70 14.24
C SER A 29 -3.43 0.61 13.45
N ALA A 30 -3.19 0.53 12.14
CA ALA A 30 -3.14 1.68 11.25
C ALA A 30 -4.53 2.17 10.83
N SER A 31 -4.69 3.48 10.69
CA SER A 31 -5.81 4.02 9.92
C SER A 31 -5.69 3.59 8.46
N LEU A 32 -6.82 3.45 7.75
CA LEU A 32 -6.82 3.03 6.35
C LEU A 32 -5.96 3.96 5.47
N LEU A 33 -5.92 5.26 5.79
CA LEU A 33 -5.06 6.23 5.15
C LEU A 33 -3.57 5.98 5.43
N PHE A 34 -3.21 5.62 6.66
CA PHE A 34 -1.84 5.25 6.99
C PHE A 34 -1.39 3.99 6.25
N LEU A 35 -2.30 3.03 6.07
CA LEU A 35 -2.03 1.83 5.28
C LEU A 35 -1.69 2.17 3.82
N LEU A 36 -2.49 3.03 3.19
CA LEU A 36 -2.25 3.50 1.81
C LEU A 36 -0.87 4.16 1.67
N ILE A 37 -0.46 4.97 2.65
CA ILE A 37 0.87 5.61 2.64
C ILE A 37 2.00 4.57 2.71
N ILE A 38 1.85 3.52 3.51
CA ILE A 38 2.87 2.47 3.61
C ILE A 38 2.97 1.69 2.29
N MET A 39 1.84 1.39 1.66
CA MET A 39 1.80 0.73 0.34
C MET A 39 2.55 1.57 -0.71
N GLU A 40 2.25 2.87 -0.79
CA GLU A 40 2.94 3.79 -1.71
C GLU A 40 4.43 3.89 -1.43
N THR A 41 4.82 3.94 -0.15
CA THR A 41 6.23 3.96 0.24
C THR A 41 6.96 2.68 -0.22
N SER A 42 6.27 1.54 -0.17
CA SER A 42 6.79 0.25 -0.62
C SER A 42 7.01 0.23 -2.14
N TRP A 43 6.05 0.74 -2.92
CA TRP A 43 6.20 0.86 -4.37
C TRP A 43 7.32 1.80 -4.78
N ILE A 44 7.43 2.97 -4.14
CA ILE A 44 8.51 3.92 -4.40
C ILE A 44 9.87 3.28 -4.11
N THR A 45 9.97 2.50 -3.02
CA THR A 45 11.20 1.79 -2.68
C THR A 45 11.58 0.77 -3.76
N LEU A 46 10.62 -0.01 -4.26
CA LEU A 46 10.84 -0.97 -5.35
C LEU A 46 11.24 -0.28 -6.66
N TYR A 47 10.58 0.84 -6.98
CA TYR A 47 10.92 1.69 -8.13
C TYR A 47 12.37 2.19 -8.05
N LEU A 48 12.76 2.80 -6.93
CA LEU A 48 14.12 3.33 -6.75
C LEU A 48 15.18 2.23 -6.82
N ASN A 49 14.92 1.08 -6.21
CA ASN A 49 15.85 -0.05 -6.25
C ASN A 49 16.01 -0.60 -7.68
N SER A 50 14.90 -0.71 -8.43
CA SER A 50 14.91 -1.13 -9.82
C SER A 50 15.65 -0.13 -10.72
N LEU A 51 15.46 1.17 -10.49
CA LEU A 51 16.15 2.24 -11.20
C LEU A 51 17.66 2.22 -10.94
N ILE A 52 18.08 2.12 -9.67
CA ILE A 52 19.49 2.03 -9.28
C ILE A 52 20.14 0.80 -9.92
N SER A 53 19.44 -0.35 -9.90
CA SER A 53 19.92 -1.57 -10.54
C SER A 53 20.05 -1.43 -12.06
N ALA A 54 19.11 -0.73 -12.72
CA ALA A 54 19.20 -0.44 -14.15
C ALA A 54 20.44 0.40 -14.50
N PHE A 55 20.77 1.41 -13.69
CA PHE A 55 21.94 2.26 -13.88
C PHE A 55 23.27 1.57 -13.58
N LEU A 56 23.34 0.72 -12.55
CA LEU A 56 24.59 0.08 -12.13
C LEU A 56 24.96 -1.14 -12.98
N PHE A 57 23.98 -1.87 -13.49
CA PHE A 57 24.20 -3.13 -14.20
C PHE A 57 23.83 -3.09 -15.68
N ASP A 58 23.54 -1.89 -16.23
CA ASP A 58 23.15 -1.65 -17.63
C ASP A 58 22.03 -2.58 -18.13
N PHE A 59 21.13 -2.97 -17.22
CA PHE A 59 20.07 -3.92 -17.49
C PHE A 59 18.80 -3.17 -17.92
N SER A 60 18.59 -3.05 -19.23
CA SER A 60 17.41 -2.36 -19.81
C SER A 60 16.06 -2.91 -19.32
N LEU A 61 16.01 -4.20 -18.98
CA LEU A 61 14.82 -4.86 -18.41
C LEU A 61 14.40 -4.27 -17.05
N ASN A 62 15.37 -3.78 -16.25
CA ASN A 62 15.07 -3.14 -14.97
C ASN A 62 14.45 -1.75 -15.15
N LEU A 63 14.74 -1.06 -16.26
CA LEU A 63 14.07 0.20 -16.60
C LEU A 63 12.57 -0.04 -16.88
N SER A 64 12.24 -1.08 -17.67
CA SER A 64 10.84 -1.45 -17.92
C SER A 64 10.10 -1.90 -16.65
N LEU A 65 10.80 -2.61 -15.75
CA LEU A 65 10.25 -3.01 -14.46
C LEU A 65 9.96 -1.80 -13.56
N SER A 66 10.82 -0.78 -13.59
CA SER A 66 10.61 0.49 -12.87
C SER A 66 9.33 1.20 -13.33
N PHE A 67 9.08 1.28 -14.64
CA PHE A 67 7.83 1.82 -15.17
C PHE A 67 6.60 1.00 -14.78
N PHE A 68 6.74 -0.33 -14.73
CA PHE A 68 5.67 -1.22 -14.27
C PHE A 68 5.28 -0.92 -12.81
N PHE A 69 6.25 -0.77 -11.91
CA PHE A 69 5.99 -0.43 -10.51
C PHE A 69 5.28 0.92 -10.35
N LEU A 70 5.68 1.95 -11.12
CA LEU A 70 5.00 3.25 -11.11
C LEU A 70 3.54 3.16 -11.57
N MET A 71 3.29 2.45 -12.68
CA MET A 71 1.94 2.28 -13.22
C MET A 71 1.02 1.53 -12.25
N PHE A 72 1.53 0.47 -11.62
CA PHE A 72 0.77 -0.29 -10.63
C PHE A 72 0.52 0.50 -9.35
N SER A 73 1.50 1.24 -8.85
CA SER A 73 1.35 2.14 -7.69
C SER A 73 0.24 3.17 -7.96
N ALA A 74 0.27 3.84 -9.11
CA ALA A 74 -0.74 4.84 -9.48
C ALA A 74 -2.16 4.23 -9.59
N ALA A 75 -2.28 3.02 -10.12
CA ALA A 75 -3.56 2.32 -10.19
C ALA A 75 -4.05 1.91 -8.80
N GLU A 76 -3.16 1.35 -7.96
CA GLU A 76 -3.51 0.91 -6.60
C GLU A 76 -3.97 2.07 -5.74
N ILE A 77 -3.23 3.19 -5.69
CA ILE A 77 -3.60 4.34 -4.84
C ILE A 77 -4.92 4.96 -5.27
N THR A 78 -5.21 4.97 -6.58
CA THR A 78 -6.48 5.46 -7.11
C THR A 78 -7.65 4.61 -6.61
N VAL A 79 -7.54 3.28 -6.71
CA VAL A 79 -8.56 2.35 -6.22
C VAL A 79 -8.66 2.41 -4.70
N GLY A 80 -7.53 2.47 -4.00
CA GLY A 80 -7.46 2.55 -2.55
C GLY A 80 -8.13 3.80 -1.98
N LEU A 81 -7.87 4.97 -2.59
CA LEU A 81 -8.53 6.22 -2.21
C LEU A 81 -10.03 6.21 -2.53
N ALA A 82 -10.44 5.64 -3.67
CA ALA A 82 -11.85 5.51 -4.00
C ALA A 82 -12.60 4.67 -2.95
N LEU A 83 -12.03 3.53 -2.57
CA LEU A 83 -12.58 2.67 -1.52
C LEU A 83 -12.60 3.36 -0.15
N PHE A 84 -11.55 4.13 0.19
CA PHE A 84 -11.50 4.92 1.41
C PHE A 84 -12.65 5.94 1.47
N LEU A 85 -12.90 6.68 0.40
CA LEU A 85 -13.98 7.67 0.33
C LEU A 85 -15.36 7.03 0.44
N VAL A 86 -15.59 5.90 -0.23
CA VAL A 86 -16.84 5.13 -0.09
C VAL A 86 -17.04 4.69 1.35
N THR A 87 -15.99 4.19 1.99
CA THR A 87 -16.01 3.75 3.39
C THR A 87 -16.33 4.91 4.33
N LEU A 88 -15.72 6.08 4.12
CA LEU A 88 -16.00 7.26 4.93
C LEU A 88 -17.46 7.72 4.76
N GLY A 89 -17.98 7.68 3.53
CA GLY A 89 -19.37 8.03 3.23
C GLY A 89 -20.38 7.09 3.88
N THR A 90 -20.14 5.78 3.84
CA THR A 90 -21.05 4.79 4.46
C THR A 90 -21.04 4.90 5.99
N TYR A 91 -19.87 5.00 6.62
CA TYR A 91 -19.79 5.21 8.06
C TYR A 91 -20.40 6.55 8.49
N GLY A 92 -20.18 7.62 7.72
CA GLY A 92 -20.79 8.92 7.97
C GLY A 92 -22.33 8.87 7.91
N ALA A 93 -22.89 8.18 6.92
CA ALA A 93 -24.34 7.99 6.79
C ALA A 93 -24.93 7.19 7.97
N LEU A 94 -24.25 6.11 8.38
CA LEU A 94 -24.68 5.29 9.53
C LEU A 94 -24.67 6.09 10.85
N ILE A 95 -23.64 6.89 11.08
CA ILE A 95 -23.55 7.75 12.28
C ILE A 95 -24.67 8.80 12.26
N HIS A 96 -24.97 9.38 11.10
CA HIS A 96 -26.06 10.34 10.96
C HIS A 96 -27.43 9.70 11.25
N GLU A 97 -27.69 8.48 10.76
CA GLU A 97 -28.91 7.74 11.08
C GLU A 97 -29.03 7.41 12.58
N GLN A 98 -27.94 6.94 13.21
CA GLN A 98 -27.94 6.67 14.64
C GLN A 98 -28.23 7.91 15.48
N ASN A 99 -27.65 9.06 15.12
CA ASN A 99 -27.91 10.33 15.81
C ASN A 99 -29.37 10.78 15.64
N LYS A 100 -29.95 10.62 14.44
CA LYS A 100 -31.37 10.94 14.19
C LYS A 100 -32.31 10.07 15.02
N LEU A 101 -32.01 8.78 15.15
CA LEU A 101 -32.78 7.84 15.98
C LEU A 101 -32.67 8.17 17.48
N LYS A 102 -31.49 8.61 17.95
CA LYS A 102 -31.26 9.01 19.34
C LYS A 102 -32.04 10.28 19.71
N VAL A 103 -32.02 11.30 18.85
CA VAL A 103 -32.78 12.54 19.03
C VAL A 103 -34.29 12.29 19.05
N LYS A 104 -34.80 11.43 18.15
CA LYS A 104 -36.23 11.09 18.10
C LYS A 104 -36.70 10.42 19.40
N LYS A 105 -35.89 9.52 19.99
CA LYS A 105 -36.21 8.87 21.27
C LYS A 105 -36.27 9.86 22.45
N GLN A 106 -35.41 10.88 22.49
CA GLN A 106 -35.43 11.90 23.54
C GLN A 106 -36.60 12.88 23.44
N SER A 107 -37.16 13.10 22.23
CA SER A 107 -38.31 13.99 22.04
C SER A 107 -39.67 13.38 22.41
N THR A 108 -39.72 12.06 22.62
CA THR A 108 -40.95 11.30 22.94
C THR A 108 -41.08 10.92 24.42
N THR A 109 -40.19 11.43 25.28
CA THR A 109 -40.22 11.30 26.75
C THR A 109 -40.37 12.68 27.36
#